data_AF-A0A1I1S4F1-F1
#
_entry.id   AF-A0A1I1S4F1-F1
#
_cell.length_a   1.000
_cell.length_b   1.000
_cell.length_c   1.000
_cell.angle_alpha   90.00
_cell.angle_beta   90.00
_cell.angle_gamma   90.00
#
_symmetry.space_group_name_H-M   'P 1'
#
loop_
_entity.id
_entity.type
_entity.pdbx_description
1 polymer ?
#
loop_
_entity_poly.entity_id
_entity_poly.type
_entity_poly.pdbx_seq_one_letter_code
_entity_poly.pdbx_strand_id
1 'polypeptide(L)'
;MNERLTTSIVLYGEIDSSDSKKWLDFYNYIVDFTTSYNLTPNYMGASAVSIKSSKISPIKRIEKKLYTSIENNEEITSVSLYNLPDEFEIAAFDYNAYICRTNRLTPPHILVTFLNEVFDEVDHTKLMEDMKDFINFKHGEIFKLSKLESPHIYASRANNPSTFKTLEVICKF
;
A
#
# COMPACT_ATOMS: atom_id res chain seq x y z
N MET A 1 -23.46 10.99 -1.61
CA MET A 1 -21.99 11.05 -1.55
C MET A 1 -21.49 11.04 -2.97
N ASN A 2 -20.69 12.02 -3.39
CA ASN A 2 -19.97 11.91 -4.66
C ASN A 2 -19.02 10.73 -4.53
N GLU A 3 -19.17 9.75 -5.40
CA GLU A 3 -18.37 8.54 -5.42
C GLU A 3 -16.92 8.93 -5.78
N ARG A 4 -16.03 8.96 -4.79
CA ARG A 4 -14.62 9.31 -5.02
C ARG A 4 -13.91 8.10 -5.63
N LEU A 5 -13.42 8.29 -6.84
CA LEU A 5 -12.59 7.30 -7.53
C LEU A 5 -11.16 7.38 -7.00
N THR A 6 -10.53 6.22 -6.95
CA THR A 6 -9.12 6.04 -6.65
C THR A 6 -8.43 5.45 -7.86
N THR A 7 -7.17 5.81 -8.06
CA THR A 7 -6.31 5.18 -9.06
C THR A 7 -5.17 4.48 -8.33
N SER A 8 -4.93 3.24 -8.74
CA SER A 8 -4.03 2.32 -8.06
C SER A 8 -3.03 1.74 -9.03
N ILE A 9 -1.80 1.56 -8.54
CA ILE A 9 -0.75 0.74 -9.16
C ILE A 9 -0.59 -0.50 -8.30
N VAL A 10 -0.73 -1.68 -8.91
CA VAL A 10 -0.42 -2.95 -8.25
C VAL A 10 0.74 -3.64 -8.96
N LEU A 11 1.72 -4.08 -8.18
CA LEU A 11 2.85 -4.87 -8.64
C LEU A 11 2.77 -6.24 -7.98
N TYR A 12 2.70 -7.28 -8.79
CA TYR A 12 2.70 -8.67 -8.34
C TYR A 12 4.08 -9.29 -8.53
N GLY A 13 4.44 -10.17 -7.59
CA GLY A 13 5.75 -10.79 -7.60
C GLY A 13 6.01 -11.60 -6.35
N GLU A 14 7.28 -11.73 -5.99
CA GLU A 14 7.70 -12.38 -4.74
C GLU A 14 8.32 -11.36 -3.79
N ILE A 15 8.03 -11.52 -2.50
CA ILE A 15 8.54 -10.66 -1.44
C ILE A 15 9.22 -11.56 -0.42
N ASP A 16 10.52 -11.32 -0.22
CA ASP A 16 11.29 -11.96 0.84
C ASP A 16 10.95 -11.33 2.20
N SER A 17 10.37 -12.13 3.09
CA SER A 17 10.04 -11.70 4.45
C SER A 17 11.26 -11.48 5.33
N SER A 18 12.37 -12.12 5.01
CA SER A 18 13.60 -12.09 5.80
C SER A 18 14.55 -10.95 5.41
N ASP A 19 14.28 -10.26 4.30
CA ASP A 19 15.07 -9.11 3.85
C ASP A 19 14.65 -7.83 4.59
N SER A 20 15.03 -7.74 5.87
CA SER A 20 14.69 -6.62 6.76
C SER A 20 15.18 -5.27 6.20
N LYS A 21 16.29 -5.25 5.47
CA LYS A 21 16.79 -4.04 4.80
C LYS A 21 15.82 -3.56 3.74
N LYS A 22 15.35 -4.43 2.85
CA LYS A 22 14.38 -4.05 1.81
C LYS A 22 13.03 -3.60 2.39
N TRP A 23 12.63 -4.13 3.56
CA TRP A 23 11.46 -3.62 4.30
C TRP A 23 11.67 -2.20 4.85
N LEU A 24 12.85 -1.92 5.40
CA LEU A 24 13.22 -0.59 5.87
C LEU A 24 13.28 0.42 4.71
N ASP A 25 13.97 0.05 3.63
CA ASP A 25 14.15 0.89 2.45
C ASP A 25 12.80 1.20 1.81
N PHE A 26 11.89 0.21 1.71
CA PHE A 26 10.51 0.42 1.26
C PHE A 26 9.76 1.42 2.13
N TYR A 27 9.82 1.26 3.46
CA TYR A 27 9.15 2.15 4.40
C TYR A 27 9.65 3.60 4.25
N ASN A 28 10.97 3.79 4.27
CA ASN A 28 11.59 5.11 4.16
C ASN A 28 11.25 5.76 2.81
N TYR A 29 11.38 5.01 1.71
CA TYR A 29 11.03 5.51 0.39
C TYR A 29 9.58 6.01 0.33
N ILE A 30 8.62 5.24 0.84
CA ILE A 30 7.20 5.65 0.77
C ILE A 30 6.93 6.87 1.65
N VAL A 31 7.53 6.96 2.84
CA VAL A 31 7.41 8.14 3.70
C VAL A 31 7.92 9.38 2.97
N ASP A 32 9.15 9.33 2.44
CA ASP A 32 9.75 10.46 1.72
C ASP A 32 8.95 10.84 0.47
N PHE A 33 8.57 9.83 -0.32
CA PHE A 33 7.78 10.01 -1.52
C PHE A 33 6.44 10.69 -1.22
N THR A 34 5.64 10.13 -0.31
CA THR A 34 4.31 10.69 -0.01
C THR A 34 4.38 12.06 0.67
N THR A 35 5.38 12.30 1.53
CA THR A 35 5.62 13.63 2.10
C THR A 35 5.96 14.67 1.04
N SER A 36 6.69 14.31 -0.03
CA SER A 36 6.97 15.24 -1.14
C SER A 36 5.73 15.74 -1.89
N TYR A 37 4.60 15.02 -1.77
CA TYR A 37 3.29 15.39 -2.31
C TYR A 37 2.31 15.87 -1.22
N ASN A 38 2.80 16.30 -0.05
CA ASN A 38 1.96 16.73 1.10
C ASN A 38 1.01 15.64 1.65
N LEU A 39 1.32 14.36 1.41
CA LEU A 39 0.54 13.20 1.83
C LEU A 39 1.25 12.39 2.91
N THR A 40 1.95 13.07 3.83
CA THR A 40 2.70 12.44 4.92
C THR A 40 1.85 11.38 5.64
N PRO A 41 2.30 10.12 5.72
CA PRO A 41 1.52 9.05 6.34
C PRO A 41 1.37 9.32 7.84
N ASN A 42 0.15 9.21 8.35
CA ASN A 42 -0.16 9.44 9.76
C ASN A 42 -0.66 8.16 10.47
N TYR A 43 -1.03 7.12 9.72
CA TYR A 43 -1.41 5.81 10.23
C TYR A 43 -0.68 4.69 9.50
N MET A 44 -0.52 3.57 10.21
CA MET A 44 0.23 2.44 9.72
C MET A 44 -0.28 1.13 10.32
N GLY A 45 -0.20 0.05 9.55
CA GLY A 45 -0.29 -1.32 10.04
C GLY A 45 0.96 -2.10 9.64
N ALA A 46 1.49 -2.93 10.54
CA ALA A 46 2.63 -3.80 10.27
C ALA A 46 2.35 -5.22 10.78
N SER A 47 2.96 -6.22 10.17
CA SER A 47 2.94 -7.61 10.63
C SER A 47 4.35 -8.19 10.57
N ALA A 48 4.80 -8.64 11.72
CA ALA A 48 6.08 -9.30 11.94
C ALA A 48 5.92 -10.33 13.06
N VAL A 49 6.94 -11.14 13.33
CA VAL A 49 6.91 -12.17 14.39
C VAL A 49 6.46 -11.59 15.75
N SER A 50 7.01 -10.44 16.16
CA SER A 50 6.63 -9.77 17.41
C SER A 50 5.39 -8.88 17.30
N ILE A 51 4.95 -8.56 16.07
CA ILE A 51 3.79 -7.71 15.79
C ILE A 51 2.60 -8.59 15.39
N LYS A 52 1.98 -9.20 16.40
CA LYS A 52 0.86 -10.16 16.21
C LYS A 52 -0.45 -9.54 15.72
N SER A 53 -0.58 -8.21 15.77
CA SER A 53 -1.79 -7.50 15.35
C SER A 53 -1.46 -6.48 14.28
N SER A 54 -1.97 -6.69 13.07
CA SER A 54 -1.91 -5.74 11.95
C SER A 54 -2.90 -4.58 12.10
N LYS A 55 -3.30 -4.24 13.33
CA LYS A 55 -4.25 -3.18 13.59
C LYS A 55 -3.63 -1.84 13.19
N ILE A 56 -4.33 -1.13 12.32
CA ILE A 56 -3.97 0.21 11.90
C ILE A 56 -3.91 1.10 13.15
N SER A 57 -2.78 1.79 13.33
CA SER A 57 -2.48 2.62 14.49
C SER A 57 -1.77 3.90 14.04
N PRO A 58 -1.81 4.99 14.82
CA PRO A 58 -1.02 6.18 14.53
C PRO A 58 0.46 5.81 14.34
N ILE A 59 1.08 6.34 13.28
CA ILE A 59 2.39 5.89 12.79
C ILE A 59 3.45 5.86 13.91
N LYS A 60 3.51 6.93 14.72
CA LYS A 60 4.44 7.09 15.86
C LYS A 60 4.43 5.92 16.86
N ARG A 61 3.30 5.19 16.99
CA ARG A 61 3.17 4.07 17.94
C ARG A 61 3.68 2.75 17.39
N ILE A 62 3.53 2.53 16.10
CA ILE A 62 3.82 1.24 15.46
C ILE A 62 5.18 1.26 14.75
N GLU A 63 5.65 2.42 14.32
CA GLU A 63 6.97 2.64 13.70
C GLU A 63 8.11 2.12 14.59
N LYS A 64 8.12 2.45 15.89
CA LYS A 64 9.11 1.94 16.83
C LYS A 64 9.15 0.40 16.87
N LYS A 65 7.98 -0.25 16.77
CA LYS A 65 7.91 -1.72 16.77
C LYS A 65 8.43 -2.29 15.45
N LEU A 66 8.12 -1.64 14.32
CA LEU A 66 8.69 -2.04 13.04
C LEU A 66 10.22 -1.98 13.07
N TYR A 67 10.80 -0.87 13.56
CA TYR A 67 12.26 -0.76 13.68
C TYR A 67 12.85 -1.85 14.58
N THR A 68 12.26 -2.13 15.73
CA THR A 68 12.72 -3.23 16.59
C THR A 68 12.64 -4.59 15.89
N SER A 69 11.58 -4.87 15.13
CA SER A 69 11.49 -6.09 14.31
C SER A 69 12.61 -6.15 13.25
N ILE A 70 12.92 -5.02 12.59
CA ILE A 70 14.00 -4.92 11.61
C ILE A 70 15.37 -5.15 12.27
N GLU A 71 15.64 -4.52 13.41
CA GLU A 71 16.89 -4.67 14.18
C GLU A 71 17.11 -6.11 14.64
N ASN A 72 16.03 -6.81 14.99
CA ASN A 72 16.07 -8.20 15.40
C ASN A 72 16.11 -9.20 14.22
N ASN A 73 16.13 -8.73 12.96
CA ASN A 73 15.97 -9.54 11.75
C ASN A 73 14.74 -10.47 11.81
N GLU A 74 13.64 -9.97 12.37
CA GLU A 74 12.37 -10.70 12.35
C GLU A 74 11.81 -10.74 10.93
N GLU A 75 11.15 -11.85 10.60
CA GLU A 75 10.35 -11.93 9.38
C GLU A 75 9.22 -10.90 9.42
N ILE A 76 9.18 -10.05 8.40
CA ILE A 76 8.13 -9.06 8.19
C ILE A 76 7.30 -9.53 7.01
N THR A 77 5.98 -9.53 7.18
CA THR A 77 5.05 -10.09 6.18
C THR A 77 4.12 -9.02 5.60
N SER A 78 3.92 -7.91 6.30
CA SER A 78 3.26 -6.75 5.71
C SER A 78 3.64 -5.44 6.38
N VAL A 79 3.68 -4.38 5.56
CA VAL A 79 3.70 -2.98 5.99
C VAL A 79 2.68 -2.24 5.15
N SER A 80 1.83 -1.45 5.81
CA SER A 80 0.80 -0.64 5.19
C SER A 80 0.80 0.76 5.79
N LEU A 81 0.74 1.78 4.95
CA LEU A 81 0.84 3.19 5.28
C LEU A 81 -0.38 3.91 4.74
N TYR A 82 -0.92 4.81 5.56
CA TYR A 82 -2.12 5.57 5.25
C TYR A 82 -1.87 7.05 5.53
N ASN A 83 -2.31 7.89 4.60
CA ASN A 83 -2.63 9.28 4.89
C ASN A 83 -4.16 9.38 5.05
N LEU A 84 -4.60 9.59 6.28
CA LEU A 84 -6.02 9.75 6.65
C LEU A 84 -6.31 11.22 6.99
N PRO A 85 -7.46 11.79 6.60
CA PRO A 85 -7.89 13.09 7.08
C PRO A 85 -8.20 13.04 8.58
N ASP A 86 -8.13 14.17 9.30
CA ASP A 86 -8.35 14.21 10.76
C ASP A 86 -9.72 13.67 11.19
N GLU A 87 -10.74 13.79 10.35
CA GLU A 87 -12.13 13.38 10.61
C GLU A 87 -12.49 12.02 9.98
N PHE A 88 -11.52 11.12 9.76
CA PHE A 88 -11.81 9.80 9.17
C PHE A 88 -12.66 8.91 10.10
N GLU A 89 -13.59 8.12 9.53
CA GLU A 89 -14.39 7.14 10.28
C GLU A 89 -13.85 5.73 10.08
N ILE A 90 -13.55 5.36 8.83
CA ILE A 90 -13.14 4.01 8.44
C ILE A 90 -11.87 4.10 7.59
N ALA A 91 -10.73 3.75 8.20
CA ALA A 91 -9.42 3.83 7.55
C ALA A 91 -9.32 3.06 6.22
N ALA A 92 -10.10 1.99 6.04
CA ALA A 92 -10.12 1.20 4.81
C ALA A 92 -10.74 1.93 3.61
N PHE A 93 -11.45 3.04 3.85
CA PHE A 93 -12.11 3.83 2.83
C PHE A 93 -11.63 5.28 2.88
N ASP A 94 -11.40 5.86 4.04
CA ASP A 94 -11.21 7.31 4.22
C ASP A 94 -9.83 7.87 3.88
N TYR A 95 -8.94 7.05 3.34
CA TYR A 95 -7.60 7.51 2.98
C TYR A 95 -7.57 8.45 1.77
N ASN A 96 -6.64 9.40 1.81
CA ASN A 96 -6.19 10.16 0.65
C ASN A 96 -5.11 9.38 -0.12
N ALA A 97 -4.29 8.63 0.63
CA ALA A 97 -3.27 7.73 0.10
C ALA A 97 -3.22 6.43 0.91
N TYR A 98 -3.11 5.31 0.22
CA TYR A 98 -2.91 3.99 0.80
C TYR A 98 -1.83 3.23 0.06
N ILE A 99 -0.79 2.83 0.80
CA ILE A 99 0.33 2.06 0.24
C ILE A 99 0.55 0.82 1.09
N CYS A 100 0.75 -0.33 0.44
CA CYS A 100 0.95 -1.61 1.09
C CYS A 100 2.00 -2.43 0.36
N ARG A 101 2.85 -3.12 1.13
CA ARG A 101 3.69 -4.22 0.66
C ARG A 101 3.37 -5.43 1.52
N THR A 102 2.94 -6.53 0.91
CA THR A 102 2.44 -7.69 1.66
C THR A 102 2.67 -9.01 0.92
N ASN A 103 3.09 -10.02 1.67
CA ASN A 103 3.05 -11.43 1.25
C ASN A 103 2.13 -12.28 2.14
N ARG A 104 1.35 -11.65 3.02
CA ARG A 104 0.28 -12.32 3.78
C ARG A 104 -0.92 -12.71 2.92
N LEU A 105 -1.03 -12.11 1.73
CA LEU A 105 -2.09 -12.34 0.77
C LEU A 105 -1.51 -13.01 -0.47
N THR A 106 -2.35 -13.76 -1.18
CA THR A 106 -1.96 -14.46 -2.40
C THR A 106 -2.75 -13.89 -3.56
N PRO A 107 -2.09 -13.31 -4.58
CA PRO A 107 -0.63 -13.20 -4.73
C PRO A 107 0.02 -12.14 -3.82
N PRO A 108 1.31 -12.31 -3.45
CA PRO A 108 2.10 -11.22 -2.85
C PRO A 108 2.15 -10.03 -3.80
N HIS A 109 2.07 -8.83 -3.22
CA HIS A 109 2.01 -7.62 -4.02
C HIS A 109 2.46 -6.37 -3.25
N ILE A 110 2.79 -5.35 -4.04
CA ILE A 110 2.79 -3.96 -3.62
C ILE A 110 1.56 -3.30 -4.23
N LEU A 111 0.81 -2.55 -3.43
CA LEU A 111 -0.31 -1.74 -3.88
C LEU A 111 -0.05 -0.29 -3.46
N VAL A 112 -0.14 0.63 -4.41
CA VAL A 112 -0.12 2.07 -4.19
C VAL A 112 -1.45 2.61 -4.68
N THR A 113 -2.16 3.37 -3.86
CA THR A 113 -3.49 3.90 -4.17
C THR A 113 -3.56 5.36 -3.74
N PHE A 114 -4.05 6.20 -4.64
CA PHE A 114 -4.34 7.60 -4.36
C PHE A 114 -5.77 7.94 -4.80
N LEU A 115 -6.32 9.04 -4.28
CA LEU A 115 -7.44 9.71 -4.94
C LEU A 115 -7.04 10.05 -6.38
N ASN A 116 -8.00 9.98 -7.32
CA ASN A 116 -7.67 10.17 -8.74
C ASN A 116 -6.99 11.53 -9.01
N GLU A 117 -7.47 12.59 -8.39
CA GLU A 117 -6.89 13.94 -8.47
C GLU A 117 -5.43 14.01 -8.00
N VAL A 118 -5.08 13.24 -6.98
CA VAL A 118 -3.69 13.14 -6.49
C VAL A 118 -2.85 12.34 -7.47
N PHE A 119 -3.39 11.24 -8.01
CA PHE A 119 -2.68 10.39 -8.96
C PHE A 119 -2.26 11.16 -10.21
N ASP A 120 -3.09 12.09 -10.68
CA ASP A 120 -2.82 12.93 -11.85
C ASP A 120 -1.65 13.92 -11.62
N GLU A 121 -1.33 14.25 -10.36
CA GLU A 121 -0.20 15.11 -9.99
C GLU A 121 1.10 14.33 -9.73
N VAL A 122 1.00 13.03 -9.46
CA VAL A 122 2.13 12.16 -9.13
C VAL A 122 2.83 11.67 -10.39
N ASP A 123 4.18 11.68 -10.38
CA ASP A 123 4.99 10.95 -11.35
C ASP A 123 4.86 9.43 -11.12
N HIS A 124 3.73 8.87 -11.58
CA HIS A 124 3.37 7.47 -11.39
C HIS A 124 4.26 6.52 -12.19
N THR A 125 4.89 6.99 -13.28
CA THR A 125 5.82 6.18 -14.07
C THR A 125 7.10 5.95 -13.27
N LYS A 126 7.69 7.01 -12.72
CA LYS A 126 8.85 6.87 -11.85
C LYS A 126 8.53 6.05 -10.60
N LEU A 127 7.40 6.34 -9.94
CA LEU A 127 6.97 5.58 -8.76
C LEU A 127 6.84 4.09 -9.05
N MET A 128 6.25 3.72 -10.19
CA MET A 128 6.10 2.32 -10.60
C MET A 128 7.46 1.64 -10.79
N GLU A 129 8.42 2.30 -11.45
CA GLU A 129 9.77 1.76 -11.61
C GLU A 129 10.49 1.61 -10.26
N ASP A 130 10.47 2.65 -9.42
CA ASP A 130 11.08 2.63 -8.08
C ASP A 130 10.44 1.52 -7.20
N MET A 131 9.14 1.25 -7.36
CA MET A 131 8.46 0.16 -6.63
C MET A 131 8.92 -1.25 -7.02
N LYS A 132 9.49 -1.44 -8.22
CA LYS A 132 10.01 -2.76 -8.63
C LYS A 132 11.22 -3.17 -7.81
N ASP A 133 11.99 -2.25 -7.24
CA ASP A 133 13.13 -2.59 -6.38
C ASP A 133 12.72 -3.30 -5.07
N PHE A 134 11.46 -3.12 -4.65
CA PHE A 134 10.93 -3.67 -3.41
C PHE A 134 10.19 -5.01 -3.58
N ILE A 135 10.11 -5.54 -4.80
CA ILE A 135 9.45 -6.82 -5.12
C ILE A 135 10.18 -7.53 -6.25
N ASN A 136 10.30 -8.85 -6.20
CA ASN A 136 10.74 -9.63 -7.36
C ASN A 136 9.60 -9.63 -8.40
N PHE A 137 9.55 -8.56 -9.21
CA PHE A 137 8.44 -8.19 -10.08
C PHE A 137 8.17 -9.24 -11.16
N LYS A 138 6.89 -9.54 -11.39
CA LYS A 138 6.42 -10.45 -12.46
C LYS A 138 5.49 -9.76 -13.45
N HIS A 139 4.49 -9.06 -12.95
CA HIS A 139 3.52 -8.30 -13.73
C HIS A 139 2.79 -7.30 -12.82
N GLY A 140 2.15 -6.30 -13.41
CA GLY A 140 1.43 -5.25 -12.69
C GLY A 140 0.29 -4.65 -13.51
N GLU A 141 -0.53 -3.87 -12.83
CA GLU A 141 -1.68 -3.21 -13.44
C GLU A 141 -1.87 -1.81 -12.84
N ILE A 142 -2.31 -0.86 -13.67
CA ILE A 142 -2.89 0.42 -13.23
C ILE A 142 -4.40 0.33 -13.42
N PHE A 143 -5.17 0.62 -12.39
CA PHE A 143 -6.62 0.54 -12.45
C PHE A 143 -7.29 1.65 -11.62
N LYS A 144 -8.52 1.97 -12.00
CA LYS A 144 -9.44 2.81 -11.24
C LYS A 144 -10.48 1.96 -10.54
N LEU A 145 -10.87 2.43 -9.36
CA LEU A 145 -11.93 1.83 -8.56
C LEU A 145 -12.57 2.90 -7.68
N SER A 146 -13.87 2.77 -7.44
CA SER A 146 -14.55 3.45 -6.34
C SER A 146 -13.87 3.06 -5.04
N LYS A 147 -13.54 4.05 -4.23
CA LYS A 147 -13.02 3.87 -2.87
C LYS A 147 -13.82 2.85 -2.06
N LEU A 148 -15.15 2.82 -2.24
CA LEU A 148 -16.07 1.96 -1.50
C LEU A 148 -15.93 0.47 -1.87
N GLU A 149 -15.39 0.16 -3.04
CA GLU A 149 -15.18 -1.21 -3.51
C GLU A 149 -13.81 -1.78 -3.08
N SER A 150 -12.96 -0.97 -2.43
CA SER A 150 -11.63 -1.32 -1.89
C SER A 150 -10.64 -1.87 -2.91
N PRO A 151 -9.70 -1.04 -3.41
CA PRO A 151 -8.60 -1.44 -4.29
C PRO A 151 -7.78 -2.63 -3.77
N HIS A 152 -7.63 -2.77 -2.46
CA HIS A 152 -6.88 -3.87 -1.85
C HIS A 152 -7.59 -5.22 -1.99
N ILE A 153 -8.92 -5.25 -1.96
CA ILE A 153 -9.68 -6.50 -2.18
C ILE A 153 -9.50 -6.96 -3.64
N TYR A 154 -9.49 -6.02 -4.60
CA TYR A 154 -9.18 -6.34 -5.99
C TYR A 154 -7.73 -6.83 -6.15
N ALA A 155 -6.76 -6.07 -5.63
CA ALA A 155 -5.33 -6.42 -5.71
C ALA A 155 -5.02 -7.78 -5.09
N SER A 156 -5.64 -8.12 -3.96
CA SER A 156 -5.46 -9.43 -3.33
C SER A 156 -6.13 -10.59 -4.07
N ARG A 157 -6.87 -10.32 -5.15
CA ARG A 157 -7.67 -11.31 -5.90
C ARG A 157 -8.66 -12.09 -5.03
N ALA A 158 -9.08 -11.49 -3.92
CA ALA A 158 -10.03 -12.11 -3.00
C ALA A 158 -11.40 -12.34 -3.65
N ASN A 159 -11.78 -11.45 -4.56
CA ASN A 159 -13.03 -11.52 -5.32
C ASN A 159 -12.77 -11.57 -6.83
N ASN A 160 -13.75 -12.06 -7.59
CA ASN A 160 -13.70 -12.01 -9.05
C ASN A 160 -13.76 -10.55 -9.54
N PRO A 161 -12.98 -10.15 -10.57
CA PRO A 161 -13.05 -8.81 -11.15
C PRO A 161 -14.46 -8.33 -11.51
N SER A 162 -15.37 -9.23 -11.91
CA SER A 162 -16.77 -8.88 -12.23
C SER A 162 -17.61 -8.40 -11.03
N THR A 163 -17.10 -8.57 -9.81
CA THR A 163 -17.76 -8.11 -8.57
C THR A 163 -17.61 -6.60 -8.38
N PHE A 164 -16.61 -5.99 -9.01
CA PHE A 164 -16.29 -4.58 -8.90
C PHE A 164 -16.96 -3.81 -10.04
N LYS A 165 -17.98 -3.01 -9.72
CA LYS A 165 -18.82 -2.32 -10.71
C LYS A 165 -18.10 -1.15 -11.37
N THR A 166 -17.17 -0.53 -10.65
CA THR A 166 -16.45 0.67 -11.11
C THR A 166 -15.02 0.37 -11.53
N LEU A 167 -14.65 -0.91 -11.61
CA LEU A 167 -13.32 -1.31 -12.03
C LEU A 167 -13.07 -0.94 -13.49
N GLU A 168 -12.03 -0.15 -13.69
CA GLU A 168 -11.49 0.19 -15.00
C GLU A 168 -9.98 -0.09 -14.99
N VAL A 169 -9.54 -1.10 -15.73
CA VAL A 169 -8.10 -1.37 -15.89
C VAL A 169 -7.56 -0.49 -17.00
N ILE A 170 -6.67 0.43 -16.65
CA ILE A 170 -6.09 1.42 -17.57
C ILE A 170 -4.92 0.80 -18.34
N CYS A 171 -4.05 0.09 -17.63
CA CYS A 171 -2.83 -0.47 -18.19
C CYS A 171 -2.46 -1.78 -17.49
N LYS A 172 -1.86 -2.71 -18.23
CA LYS A 172 -1.21 -3.92 -17.71
C LYS A 172 0.22 -3.93 -18.22
N PHE A 173 1.17 -4.33 -17.37
CA PHE A 173 2.60 -4.30 -17.66
C PHE A 173 3.35 -5.42 -16.92
#